data_AF-A0A0D8XWW7-F1
#
_entry.id   AF-A0A0D8XWW7-F1
#
_cell.length_a   1.000
_cell.length_b   1.000
_cell.length_c   1.000
_cell.angle_alpha   90.00
_cell.angle_beta   90.00
_cell.angle_gamma   90.00
#
_symmetry.space_group_name_H-M   'P 1'
#
loop_
_entity.id
_entity.type
_entity.pdbx_description
1 polymer ?
#
loop_
_entity_poly.entity_id
_entity_poly.type
_entity_poly.pdbx_seq_one_letter_code
_entity_poly.pdbx_strand_id
1 'polypeptide(L)'
;MMSLIPKPIKTNNKDVKQFSYVKNRIDRAPGKNATKVFKVHYSVPFMHETEMLRSSQYFYERMKLRRSVRHFSSKSVPMKIVQNIIKIAGCSPSVGNTQPWKFCVVMDEKRKAEIRAIVEADARANYIRQFIRTGDGSEWVMGVSQMQETWRRPYLTDAPLLLVVCHEP
;
A
#
# COMPACT_ATOMS: atom_id res chain seq x y z
N MET A 1 12.92 20.93 -2.69
CA MET A 1 11.58 21.22 -3.25
C MET A 1 11.78 21.73 -4.67
N MET A 2 11.61 20.89 -5.69
CA MET A 2 11.60 21.34 -7.09
C MET A 2 10.47 20.59 -7.80
N SER A 3 9.41 21.33 -8.12
CA SER A 3 8.33 20.88 -8.98
C SER A 3 8.80 20.85 -10.43
N LEU A 4 8.40 19.85 -11.19
CA LEU A 4 8.45 19.91 -12.65
C LEU A 4 7.02 20.12 -13.16
N ILE A 5 6.74 21.36 -13.56
CA ILE A 5 5.56 21.74 -14.35
C ILE A 5 5.87 21.41 -15.82
N PRO A 6 5.07 20.60 -16.51
CA PRO A 6 5.25 20.39 -17.94
C PRO A 6 4.66 21.56 -18.73
N LYS A 7 5.40 22.09 -19.71
CA LYS A 7 4.87 22.95 -20.78
C LYS A 7 4.87 22.20 -22.11
N PRO A 8 3.83 22.35 -22.96
CA PRO A 8 3.69 21.61 -24.21
C PRO A 8 4.34 22.35 -25.38
N ILE A 9 4.98 21.64 -26.30
CA ILE A 9 5.28 22.13 -27.66
C ILE A 9 4.93 21.05 -28.68
N LYS A 10 4.36 21.53 -29.79
CA LYS A 10 3.52 20.87 -30.79
C LYS A 10 4.22 19.75 -31.58
N THR A 11 3.49 18.64 -31.63
CA THR A 11 3.43 17.55 -32.62
C THR A 11 4.29 17.66 -33.88
N ASN A 12 5.17 16.68 -34.08
CA ASN A 12 5.07 15.79 -35.25
C ASN A 12 5.83 14.47 -34.99
N ASN A 13 5.04 13.45 -34.63
CA ASN A 13 5.32 12.03 -34.86
C ASN A 13 6.62 11.41 -34.29
N LYS A 14 6.95 11.68 -33.01
CA LYS A 14 8.06 11.02 -32.28
C LYS A 14 7.80 10.85 -30.76
N ASP A 15 6.58 10.50 -30.34
CA ASP A 15 6.27 10.28 -28.91
C ASP A 15 6.72 8.91 -28.39
N VAL A 16 7.96 8.53 -28.65
CA VAL A 16 8.63 7.44 -27.95
C VAL A 16 9.75 8.05 -27.11
N LYS A 17 9.43 8.35 -25.86
CA LYS A 17 10.47 8.56 -24.85
C LYS A 17 11.07 7.19 -24.52
N GLN A 18 12.33 6.99 -24.84
CA GLN A 18 13.07 5.78 -24.51
C GLN A 18 13.22 5.70 -22.98
N PHE A 19 12.37 4.91 -22.33
CA PHE A 19 12.53 4.59 -20.91
C PHE A 19 13.11 3.19 -20.75
N SER A 20 14.18 3.07 -19.96
CA SER A 20 14.81 1.78 -19.67
C SER A 20 14.05 1.07 -18.55
N TYR A 21 13.55 -0.14 -18.82
CA TYR A 21 13.01 -1.05 -17.80
C TYR A 21 14.05 -2.11 -17.42
N VAL A 22 14.18 -2.42 -16.12
CA VAL A 22 15.10 -3.44 -15.60
C VAL A 22 14.32 -4.70 -15.25
N LYS A 23 14.52 -5.78 -16.01
CA LYS A 23 13.97 -7.10 -15.67
C LYS A 23 15.04 -7.92 -14.97
N ASN A 24 14.96 -8.06 -13.65
CA ASN A 24 15.83 -8.97 -12.89
C ASN A 24 15.20 -10.36 -12.86
N ARG A 25 15.87 -11.35 -13.47
CA ARG A 25 15.66 -12.77 -13.16
C ARG A 25 16.54 -13.08 -11.96
N ILE A 26 15.94 -13.31 -10.79
CA ILE A 26 16.69 -13.62 -9.57
C ILE A 26 16.96 -15.13 -9.57
N ASP A 27 18.05 -15.56 -10.20
CA ASP A 27 18.68 -16.85 -9.89
C ASP A 27 19.65 -16.59 -8.73
N ARG A 28 19.22 -16.90 -7.49
CA ARG A 28 20.07 -16.75 -6.28
C ARG A 28 21.14 -17.85 -6.27
N ALA A 29 22.31 -17.59 -6.84
CA ALA A 29 23.53 -18.34 -6.59
C ALA A 29 24.60 -17.39 -6.01
N PRO A 30 25.27 -17.73 -4.88
CA PRO A 30 26.26 -16.87 -4.27
C PRO A 30 27.60 -17.02 -4.99
N GLY A 31 28.14 -15.90 -5.46
CA GLY A 31 29.48 -15.83 -6.05
C GLY A 31 29.44 -15.39 -7.51
N LYS A 32 29.81 -14.12 -7.74
CA LYS A 32 30.05 -13.49 -9.05
C LYS A 32 28.88 -13.58 -10.03
N ASN A 33 28.04 -12.55 -10.10
CA ASN A 33 27.27 -12.29 -11.33
C ASN A 33 26.99 -10.80 -11.45
N ALA A 34 27.69 -10.13 -12.36
CA ALA A 34 27.26 -8.82 -12.84
C ALA A 34 25.87 -9.02 -13.47
N THR A 35 24.83 -8.48 -12.83
CA THR A 35 23.47 -8.55 -13.37
C THR A 35 23.44 -7.87 -14.73
N LYS A 36 23.32 -8.64 -15.80
CA LYS A 36 23.25 -8.09 -17.16
C LYS A 36 21.89 -7.41 -17.34
N VAL A 37 21.88 -6.09 -17.25
CA VAL A 37 20.68 -5.28 -17.47
C VAL A 37 20.51 -5.07 -18.97
N PHE A 38 19.39 -5.55 -19.52
CA PHE A 38 19.00 -5.27 -20.90
C PHE A 38 18.13 -4.04 -20.95
N LYS A 39 18.46 -3.09 -21.83
CA LYS A 39 17.57 -1.99 -22.17
C LYS A 39 16.53 -2.51 -23.14
N VAL A 40 15.25 -2.36 -22.78
CA VAL A 40 14.11 -2.71 -23.64
C VAL A 40 13.36 -1.45 -24.03
N HIS A 41 12.70 -1.48 -25.18
CA HIS A 41 11.83 -0.40 -25.62
C HIS A 41 10.60 -0.31 -24.71
N TYR A 42 10.39 0.84 -24.09
CA TYR A 42 9.18 1.11 -23.34
C TYR A 42 8.05 1.50 -24.28
N SER A 43 6.98 0.72 -24.29
CA SER A 43 5.76 0.99 -25.05
C SER A 43 4.58 0.99 -24.10
N VAL A 44 3.80 2.06 -24.16
CA VAL A 44 2.48 2.13 -23.53
C VAL A 44 1.43 2.31 -24.63
N PRO A 45 0.24 1.71 -24.47
CA PRO A 45 -0.86 1.98 -25.39
C PRO A 45 -1.13 3.49 -25.46
N PHE A 46 -1.20 4.03 -26.67
CA PHE A 46 -1.66 5.40 -26.89
C PHE A 46 -3.12 5.51 -26.47
N MET A 47 -3.47 6.60 -25.79
CA MET A 47 -4.82 6.90 -25.33
C MET A 47 -5.22 8.28 -25.84
N HIS A 48 -6.38 8.39 -26.49
CA HIS A 48 -6.89 9.69 -26.95
C HIS A 48 -7.25 10.57 -25.74
N GLU A 49 -7.13 11.89 -25.89
CA GLU A 49 -7.40 12.85 -24.79
C GLU A 49 -8.78 12.66 -24.15
N THR A 50 -9.81 12.39 -24.95
CA THR A 50 -11.16 12.08 -24.48
C THR A 50 -11.21 10.85 -23.57
N GLU A 51 -10.45 9.80 -23.92
CA GLU A 51 -10.34 8.58 -23.12
C GLU A 51 -9.47 8.80 -21.87
N MET A 52 -8.41 9.60 -21.96
CA MET A 52 -7.59 10.00 -20.81
C MET A 52 -8.42 10.78 -19.78
N LEU A 53 -9.23 11.74 -20.24
CA LEU A 53 -10.11 12.52 -19.38
C LEU A 53 -11.16 11.63 -18.73
N ARG A 54 -11.81 10.76 -19.51
CA ARG A 54 -12.79 9.81 -18.98
C ARG A 54 -12.19 8.87 -17.94
N SER A 55 -11.02 8.29 -18.22
CA SER A 55 -10.37 7.32 -17.34
C SER A 55 -9.88 7.96 -16.05
N SER A 56 -9.31 9.16 -16.12
CA SER A 56 -8.85 9.90 -14.95
C SER A 56 -10.02 10.35 -14.06
N GLN A 57 -11.12 10.85 -14.64
CA GLN A 57 -12.31 11.20 -13.88
C GLN A 57 -12.94 9.98 -13.20
N TYR A 58 -13.09 8.87 -13.93
CA TYR A 58 -13.63 7.63 -13.37
C TYR A 58 -12.78 7.14 -12.18
N PHE A 59 -11.46 7.15 -12.31
CA PHE A 59 -10.56 6.75 -11.23
C PHE A 59 -10.68 7.70 -10.03
N TYR A 60 -10.71 9.02 -10.26
CA TYR A 60 -10.90 10.02 -9.21
C TYR A 60 -12.19 9.77 -8.42
N GLU A 61 -13.33 9.59 -9.09
CA GLU A 61 -14.61 9.34 -8.41
C GLU A 61 -14.58 8.03 -7.61
N ARG A 62 -13.95 6.97 -8.14
CA ARG A 62 -13.77 5.71 -7.42
C ARG A 62 -12.91 5.88 -6.15
N MET A 63 -11.82 6.64 -6.24
CA MET A 63 -10.91 6.87 -5.12
C MET A 63 -11.52 7.78 -4.05
N LYS A 64 -12.33 8.76 -4.46
CA LYS A 64 -13.07 9.66 -3.57
C LYS A 64 -14.02 8.93 -2.63
N LEU A 65 -14.59 7.81 -3.07
CA LEU A 65 -15.49 6.98 -2.26
C LEU A 65 -14.77 6.16 -1.17
N ARG A 66 -13.43 6.02 -1.24
CA ARG A 66 -12.68 5.19 -0.30
C ARG A 66 -12.71 5.80 1.11
N ARG A 67 -13.15 5.02 2.09
CA ARG A 67 -13.09 5.35 3.52
C ARG A 67 -12.31 4.30 4.28
N SER A 68 -11.69 4.70 5.39
CA SER A 68 -11.12 3.74 6.33
C SER A 68 -12.25 3.15 7.16
N VAL A 69 -12.51 1.86 6.98
CA VAL A 69 -13.57 1.11 7.67
C VAL A 69 -12.96 0.30 8.81
N ARG A 70 -13.65 0.26 9.95
CA ARG A 70 -13.22 -0.47 11.17
C ARG A 70 -14.25 -1.50 11.64
N HIS A 71 -15.26 -1.77 10.83
CA HIS A 71 -16.30 -2.78 11.06
C HIS A 71 -16.38 -3.65 9.82
N PHE A 72 -16.05 -4.94 9.95
CA PHE A 72 -15.95 -5.86 8.82
C PHE A 72 -16.95 -7.00 8.97
N SER A 73 -17.44 -7.49 7.83
CA SER A 73 -18.16 -8.76 7.77
C SER A 73 -17.16 -9.91 7.79
N SER A 74 -17.51 -11.03 8.44
CA SER A 74 -16.76 -12.28 8.42
C SER A 74 -16.88 -13.06 7.11
N LYS A 75 -17.58 -12.52 6.09
CA LYS A 75 -17.73 -13.15 4.79
C LYS A 75 -16.38 -13.38 4.13
N SER A 76 -16.12 -14.61 3.69
CA SER A 76 -14.88 -14.97 3.02
C SER A 76 -14.66 -14.21 1.72
N VAL A 77 -13.39 -13.92 1.41
CA VAL A 77 -12.96 -13.24 0.18
C VAL A 77 -12.18 -14.22 -0.69
N PRO A 78 -12.48 -14.34 -1.99
CA PRO A 78 -11.72 -15.20 -2.89
C PRO A 78 -10.23 -14.88 -2.89
N MET A 79 -9.38 -15.89 -2.66
CA MET A 79 -7.92 -15.70 -2.56
C MET A 79 -7.31 -15.09 -3.83
N LYS A 80 -7.89 -15.37 -5.00
CA LYS A 80 -7.44 -14.77 -6.27
C LYS A 80 -7.52 -13.24 -6.26
N ILE A 81 -8.53 -12.67 -5.60
CA ILE A 81 -8.68 -11.22 -5.46
C ILE A 81 -7.55 -10.67 -4.58
N VAL A 82 -7.27 -11.31 -3.44
CA VAL A 82 -6.18 -10.95 -2.53
C VAL A 82 -4.83 -11.00 -3.24
N GLN A 83 -4.57 -12.07 -4.01
CA GLN A 83 -3.36 -12.20 -4.81
C GLN A 83 -3.21 -11.09 -5.86
N ASN A 84 -4.30 -10.71 -6.54
CA ASN A 84 -4.27 -9.61 -7.50
C ASN A 84 -3.95 -8.27 -6.83
N ILE A 85 -4.53 -8.00 -5.65
CA ILE A 85 -4.21 -6.79 -4.86
C ILE A 85 -2.72 -6.75 -4.50
N ILE A 86 -2.16 -7.87 -4.02
CA ILE A 86 -0.73 -7.97 -3.69
C ILE A 86 0.14 -7.76 -4.93
N LYS A 87 -0.22 -8.34 -6.08
CA LYS A 87 0.50 -8.12 -7.34
C LYS A 87 0.51 -6.66 -7.76
N ILE A 88 -0.63 -5.97 -7.63
CA ILE A 88 -0.73 -4.53 -7.91
C ILE A 88 0.19 -3.74 -6.97
N ALA A 89 0.17 -4.03 -5.66
CA ALA A 89 1.05 -3.38 -4.70
C ALA A 89 2.54 -3.60 -5.04
N GLY A 90 2.90 -4.82 -5.48
CA GLY A 90 4.24 -5.18 -5.91
C GLY A 90 4.72 -4.48 -7.19
N CYS A 91 3.84 -3.84 -7.96
CA CYS A 91 4.24 -3.00 -9.10
C CYS A 91 4.78 -1.62 -8.69
N SER A 92 4.79 -1.29 -7.40
CA SER A 92 5.37 -0.05 -6.88
C SER A 92 6.87 0.04 -7.22
N PRO A 93 7.42 1.23 -7.47
CA PRO A 93 8.86 1.39 -7.70
C PRO A 93 9.66 1.10 -6.42
N SER A 94 10.88 0.59 -6.56
CA SER A 94 11.84 0.42 -5.46
C SER A 94 13.26 0.77 -5.89
N VAL A 95 14.05 1.33 -4.98
CA VAL A 95 15.46 1.68 -5.22
C VAL A 95 16.23 0.39 -5.55
N GLY A 96 17.00 0.39 -6.62
CA GLY A 96 17.75 -0.79 -7.07
C GLY A 96 16.88 -1.98 -7.46
N ASN A 97 15.56 -1.80 -7.61
CA ASN A 97 14.59 -2.88 -7.80
C ASN A 97 14.66 -3.95 -6.69
N THR A 98 14.98 -3.55 -5.46
CA THR A 98 15.13 -4.48 -4.32
C THR A 98 13.80 -5.08 -3.87
N GLN A 99 12.67 -4.42 -4.15
CA GLN A 99 11.32 -4.84 -3.77
C GLN A 99 11.25 -5.28 -2.29
N PRO A 100 11.60 -4.40 -1.34
CA PRO A 100 11.88 -4.77 0.05
C PRO A 100 10.60 -4.88 0.88
N TRP A 101 9.60 -5.58 0.35
CA TRP A 101 8.29 -5.76 0.95
C TRP A 101 7.92 -7.23 1.06
N LYS A 102 7.40 -7.61 2.22
CA LYS A 102 6.83 -8.93 2.49
C LYS A 102 5.36 -8.77 2.86
N PHE A 103 4.51 -9.45 2.10
CA PHE A 103 3.07 -9.48 2.32
C PHE A 103 2.68 -10.78 3.00
N CYS A 104 2.27 -10.69 4.27
CA CYS A 104 1.81 -11.82 5.06
C CYS A 104 0.27 -11.82 5.11
N VAL A 105 -0.36 -12.83 4.52
CA VAL A 105 -1.81 -13.03 4.60
C VAL A 105 -2.12 -13.95 5.77
N VAL A 106 -2.86 -13.44 6.75
CA VAL A 106 -3.26 -14.18 7.96
C VAL A 106 -4.76 -14.43 7.91
N MET A 107 -5.15 -15.70 7.79
CA MET A 107 -6.56 -16.15 7.82
C MET A 107 -6.85 -17.05 9.03
N ASP A 108 -5.82 -17.60 9.67
CA ASP A 108 -5.97 -18.46 10.84
C ASP A 108 -6.54 -17.65 12.02
N GLU A 109 -7.68 -18.09 12.54
CA GLU A 109 -8.41 -17.38 13.59
C GLU A 109 -7.60 -17.27 14.88
N LYS A 110 -6.83 -18.31 15.24
CA LYS A 110 -5.98 -18.30 16.43
C LYS A 110 -4.87 -17.25 16.30
N ARG A 111 -4.17 -17.21 15.17
CA ARG A 111 -3.15 -16.18 14.89
C ARG A 111 -3.75 -14.77 14.86
N LYS A 112 -4.94 -14.59 14.28
CA LYS A 112 -5.64 -13.29 14.32
C LYS A 112 -5.95 -12.86 15.75
N ALA A 113 -6.40 -13.77 16.60
CA ALA A 113 -6.66 -13.50 18.02
C ALA A 113 -5.38 -13.14 18.79
N GLU A 114 -4.28 -13.84 18.56
CA GLU A 114 -2.96 -13.54 19.15
C GLU A 114 -2.48 -12.13 18.73
N ILE A 115 -2.56 -11.81 17.43
CA ILE A 115 -2.22 -10.47 16.91
C ILE A 115 -3.09 -9.41 17.59
N ARG A 116 -4.41 -9.63 17.68
CA ARG A 116 -5.32 -8.69 18.33
C ARG A 116 -4.94 -8.44 19.78
N ALA A 117 -4.64 -9.49 20.54
CA ALA A 117 -4.27 -9.36 21.95
C ALA A 117 -3.02 -8.49 22.13
N ILE A 118 -1.99 -8.72 21.31
CA ILE A 118 -0.74 -7.93 21.31
C ILE A 118 -1.02 -6.46 20.97
N VAL A 119 -1.76 -6.22 19.89
CA VAL A 119 -2.07 -4.85 19.42
C VAL A 119 -2.93 -4.08 20.43
N GLU A 120 -3.95 -4.71 21.02
CA GLU A 120 -4.79 -4.06 22.04
C GLU A 120 -4.01 -3.77 23.34
N ALA A 121 -3.11 -4.66 23.75
CA ALA A 121 -2.27 -4.44 24.92
C ALA A 121 -1.33 -3.25 24.73
N ASP A 122 -0.65 -3.16 23.59
CA ASP A 122 0.22 -2.01 23.28
C ASP A 122 -0.60 -0.71 23.15
N ALA A 123 -1.77 -0.75 22.50
CA ALA A 123 -2.65 0.42 22.39
C ALA A 123 -3.12 0.93 23.77
N ARG A 124 -3.45 0.03 24.71
CA ARG A 124 -3.79 0.39 26.10
C ARG A 124 -2.60 1.04 26.81
N ALA A 125 -1.41 0.45 26.70
CA ALA A 125 -0.21 1.01 27.32
C ALA A 125 0.14 2.39 26.74
N ASN A 126 -0.01 2.58 25.43
CA ASN A 126 0.20 3.86 24.76
C ASN A 126 -0.80 4.93 25.23
N TYR A 127 -2.07 4.56 25.41
CA TYR A 127 -3.08 5.45 25.96
C TYR A 127 -2.70 5.96 27.36
N ILE A 128 -2.29 5.06 28.25
CA ILE A 128 -1.86 5.40 29.62
C ILE A 128 -0.60 6.28 29.59
N ARG A 129 0.40 5.93 28.78
CA ARG A 129 1.65 6.69 28.65
C ARG A 129 1.40 8.13 28.17
N GLN A 130 0.52 8.31 27.18
CA GLN A 130 0.17 9.64 26.67
C GLN A 130 -0.55 10.49 27.72
N PHE A 131 -1.49 9.89 28.46
CA PHE A 131 -2.21 10.56 29.55
C PHE A 131 -1.27 11.08 30.64
N ILE A 132 -0.32 10.26 31.09
CA ILE A 132 0.67 10.65 32.11
C ILE A 132 1.60 11.76 31.60
N ARG A 133 2.01 11.71 30.32
CA ARG A 133 3.00 12.65 29.75
C ARG A 133 2.45 14.06 29.52
N THR A 134 1.17 14.20 29.21
CA THR A 134 0.57 15.51 28.87
C THR A 134 -0.04 16.24 30.07
N GLY A 135 -0.13 15.61 31.24
CA GLY A 135 -0.55 16.26 32.50
C GLY A 135 -2.03 16.65 32.58
N ASP A 136 -2.70 16.89 31.45
CA ASP A 136 -4.15 17.15 31.36
C ASP A 136 -4.90 16.16 30.45
N GLY A 137 -4.18 15.36 29.63
CA GLY A 137 -4.71 14.42 28.65
C GLY A 137 -5.71 15.02 27.65
N SER A 138 -6.03 16.31 27.72
CA SER A 138 -7.34 16.81 27.29
C SER A 138 -7.36 17.00 25.78
N GLU A 139 -6.31 17.58 25.21
CA GLU A 139 -6.27 17.90 23.77
C GLU A 139 -6.16 16.64 22.90
N TRP A 140 -5.32 15.68 23.30
CA TRP A 140 -5.14 14.42 22.57
C TRP A 140 -6.31 13.44 22.79
N VAL A 141 -6.80 13.32 24.03
CA VAL A 141 -7.98 12.49 24.32
C VAL A 141 -9.22 13.09 23.66
N MET A 142 -9.36 14.42 23.55
CA MET A 142 -10.46 15.02 22.80
C MET A 142 -10.40 14.67 21.31
N GLY A 143 -9.24 14.80 20.65
CA GLY A 143 -9.07 14.40 19.25
C GLY A 143 -9.29 12.89 19.02
N VAL A 144 -8.86 12.05 19.96
CA VAL A 144 -9.06 10.59 19.92
C VAL A 144 -10.44 10.15 20.41
N SER A 145 -11.22 11.00 21.10
CA SER A 145 -12.62 10.72 21.46
C SER A 145 -13.60 11.15 20.36
N GLN A 146 -13.23 12.18 19.57
CA GLN A 146 -13.95 12.55 18.36
C GLN A 146 -13.86 11.45 17.30
N MET A 147 -12.75 10.72 17.27
CA MET A 147 -12.70 9.39 16.65
C MET A 147 -13.29 8.41 17.66
N GLN A 148 -14.26 7.57 17.33
CA GLN A 148 -14.77 6.57 18.28
C GLN A 148 -13.76 5.41 18.52
N GLU A 149 -12.47 5.72 18.59
CA GLU A 149 -11.39 4.74 18.67
C GLU A 149 -11.00 4.48 20.11
N THR A 150 -11.70 3.52 20.72
CA THR A 150 -11.20 2.85 21.92
C THR A 150 -9.96 2.01 21.60
N TRP A 151 -9.20 1.59 22.60
CA TRP A 151 -8.08 0.63 22.42
C TRP A 151 -8.51 -0.72 21.82
N ARG A 152 -9.82 -1.04 21.79
CA ARG A 152 -10.34 -2.30 21.28
C ARG A 152 -10.29 -2.31 19.76
N ARG A 153 -9.76 -3.38 19.18
CA ARG A 153 -9.58 -3.54 17.73
C ARG A 153 -10.30 -4.82 17.25
N PRO A 154 -11.65 -4.88 17.36
CA PRO A 154 -12.41 -6.09 17.02
C PRO A 154 -12.25 -6.52 15.56
N TYR A 155 -12.06 -5.56 14.66
CA TYR A 155 -11.79 -5.82 13.24
C TYR A 155 -10.57 -6.71 12.97
N LEU A 156 -9.63 -6.84 13.91
CA LEU A 156 -8.49 -7.76 13.76
C LEU A 156 -8.91 -9.23 13.80
N THR A 157 -10.05 -9.55 14.41
CA THR A 157 -10.63 -10.90 14.40
C THR A 157 -11.82 -10.99 13.46
N ASP A 158 -12.66 -9.95 13.39
CA ASP A 158 -13.91 -10.00 12.61
C ASP A 158 -13.66 -10.04 11.10
N ALA A 159 -12.57 -9.42 10.63
CA ALA A 159 -12.21 -9.44 9.22
C ALA A 159 -11.81 -10.86 8.77
N PRO A 160 -12.17 -11.27 7.55
CA PRO A 160 -11.91 -12.61 7.04
C PRO A 160 -10.41 -12.87 6.78
N LEU A 161 -9.63 -11.80 6.62
CA LEU A 161 -8.17 -11.88 6.55
C LEU A 161 -7.52 -10.60 7.11
N LEU A 162 -6.29 -10.74 7.57
CA LEU A 162 -5.37 -9.63 7.80
C LEU A 162 -4.27 -9.68 6.75
N LEU A 163 -4.00 -8.54 6.10
CA LEU A 163 -2.83 -8.35 5.25
C LEU A 163 -1.80 -7.52 6.01
N VAL A 164 -0.74 -8.18 6.47
CA VAL A 164 0.37 -7.55 7.19
C VAL A 164 1.48 -7.25 6.20
N VAL A 165 1.92 -6.00 6.15
CA VAL A 165 3.00 -5.55 5.26
C VAL A 165 4.23 -5.30 6.11
N CYS A 166 5.32 -5.99 5.79
CA CYS A 166 6.60 -5.83 6.46
C CYS A 166 7.65 -5.30 5.48
N HIS A 167 8.57 -4.50 5.99
CA HIS A 167 9.79 -4.17 5.28
C HIS A 167 10.82 -5.29 5.47
N GLU A 168 11.40 -5.77 4.39
CA GLU A 168 12.48 -6.79 4.40
C GLU A 168 13.67 -6.18 3.66
N PRO A 169 14.68 -5.66 4.39
CA PRO A 169 15.81 -4.95 3.81
C PRO A 169 16.74 -5.83 2.96
#